data_AF-A0A923P507-F1
#
_entry.id   AF-A0A923P507-F1
#
_cell.length_a   1.000
_cell.length_b   1.000
_cell.length_c   1.000
_cell.angle_alpha   90.00
_cell.angle_beta   90.00
_cell.angle_gamma   90.00
#
_symmetry.space_group_name_H-M   'P 1'
#
loop_
_entity.id
_entity.type
_entity.pdbx_description
1 polymer ?
#
loop_
_entity_poly.entity_id
_entity_poly.type
_entity_poly.pdbx_seq_one_letter_code
_entity_poly.pdbx_strand_id
1 'polypeptide(L)'
;MAFGLALAVCWGLLLLLVAGVDWRTPPWTDSGRAFPGSNFRPVSGHADAQGQHLQVAAAGADHAALQVAPAPGLEAADFPILTYQFDEFPRTLELSFVFRTADGSDVETVSVPAPRGSRTVTVDLSRVAAWRGRIVEIGFAQFPVAQLVPPQHAFRPFGIIKAKLHGASWAGHLRALVSAWSARTPWQLISVSALGPNEIGDRTPHPLRLPLVVALALGIAMALAWAILRLRGRALARCALLGLALGWLVLDLRWLCELDYKRSVDREVWGQLPIAQRQDHVVDGKLKAVAEELKALLADEPADRHVLLSTHSPYAALRLMYHAAPLNMSFASTLPGALAKTGLPPGAIIVRYDMPKAVVGSSLRFDRRILRVQTLVQDKHLAVYRVVAVKR
;
A
#
# COMPACT_ATOMS: atom_id res chain seq x y z
N MET A 1 22.64 39.63 5.15
CA MET A 1 21.20 39.81 4.86
C MET A 1 20.82 39.37 3.44
N ALA A 2 21.48 39.87 2.38
CA ALA A 2 21.14 39.52 0.99
C ALA A 2 21.11 38.00 0.69
N PHE A 3 22.11 37.23 1.13
CA PHE A 3 22.13 35.78 0.96
C PHE A 3 20.94 35.08 1.63
N GLY A 4 20.62 35.43 2.88
CA GLY A 4 19.52 34.81 3.62
C GLY A 4 18.15 35.10 2.98
N LEU A 5 17.93 36.33 2.49
CA LEU A 5 16.72 36.68 1.76
C LEU A 5 16.61 35.91 0.44
N ALA A 6 17.69 35.86 -0.35
CA ALA A 6 17.70 35.12 -1.61
C ALA A 6 17.44 33.62 -1.38
N LEU A 7 18.06 33.04 -0.34
CA LEU A 7 17.86 31.65 0.03
C LEU A 7 16.40 31.38 0.42
N ALA A 8 15.81 32.22 1.27
CA ALA A 8 14.41 32.09 1.69
C ALA A 8 13.44 32.19 0.50
N VAL A 9 13.68 33.11 -0.43
CA VAL A 9 12.88 33.25 -1.66
C VAL A 9 13.02 32.03 -2.55
N CYS A 10 14.24 31.59 -2.87
CA CYS A 10 14.44 30.42 -3.73
C CYS A 10 13.88 29.13 -3.10
N TRP A 11 13.99 28.96 -1.79
CA TRP A 11 13.40 27.83 -1.07
C TRP A 11 11.87 27.91 -1.06
N GLY A 12 11.29 29.10 -0.85
CA GLY A 12 9.84 29.30 -0.97
C GLY A 12 9.33 28.94 -2.35
N LEU A 13 10.00 29.41 -3.41
CA LEU A 13 9.66 29.08 -4.80
C LEU A 13 9.79 27.58 -5.08
N LEU A 14 10.85 26.93 -4.60
CA LEU A 14 11.04 25.47 -4.73
C LEU A 14 9.90 24.71 -4.06
N LEU A 15 9.51 25.09 -2.84
CA LEU A 15 8.41 24.44 -2.11
C LEU A 15 7.07 24.63 -2.81
N LEU A 16 6.79 25.83 -3.32
CA LEU A 16 5.56 26.10 -4.10
C LEU A 16 5.53 25.27 -5.40
N LEU A 17 6.66 25.18 -6.11
CA LEU A 17 6.79 24.36 -7.31
C LEU A 17 6.57 22.87 -7.01
N VAL A 18 7.20 22.34 -5.97
CA VAL A 18 7.08 20.94 -5.53
C VAL A 18 5.64 20.62 -5.09
N ALA A 19 5.00 21.56 -4.40
CA ALA A 19 3.61 21.46 -3.99
C ALA A 19 2.65 21.51 -5.18
N GLY A 20 3.10 21.91 -6.38
CA GLY A 20 2.27 22.01 -7.58
C GLY A 20 1.30 23.17 -7.52
N VAL A 21 1.67 24.25 -6.83
CA VAL A 21 0.84 25.44 -6.69
C VAL A 21 0.68 26.14 -8.04
N ASP A 22 -0.56 26.37 -8.47
CA ASP A 22 -0.85 27.33 -9.53
C ASP A 22 -0.78 28.75 -8.96
N TRP A 23 0.10 29.58 -9.52
CA TRP A 23 0.31 30.97 -9.12
C TRP A 23 -0.96 31.84 -9.22
N ARG A 24 -1.96 31.41 -10.00
CA ARG A 24 -3.26 32.08 -10.12
C ARG A 24 -4.18 31.82 -8.93
N THR A 25 -3.92 30.77 -8.15
CA THR A 25 -4.72 30.45 -6.97
C THR A 25 -4.39 31.41 -5.82
N PRO A 26 -5.36 31.74 -4.96
CA PRO A 26 -5.10 32.63 -3.84
C PRO A 26 -4.18 31.95 -2.80
N PRO A 27 -3.40 32.71 -2.01
CA PRO A 27 -2.52 32.09 -1.02
C PRO A 27 -3.30 31.36 0.10
N TRP A 28 -4.55 31.77 0.35
CA TRP A 28 -5.48 31.22 1.34
C TRP A 28 -6.87 31.14 0.71
N THR A 29 -7.72 30.24 1.18
CA THR A 29 -9.14 30.20 0.79
C THR A 29 -10.03 29.96 2.00
N ASP A 30 -11.18 30.64 1.99
CA ASP A 30 -12.29 30.36 2.92
C ASP A 30 -13.34 29.44 2.29
N SER A 31 -13.26 29.21 0.97
CA SER A 31 -14.16 28.29 0.28
C SER A 31 -13.87 26.86 0.70
N GLY A 32 -14.87 26.22 1.29
CA GLY A 32 -14.78 24.80 1.60
C GLY A 32 -16.09 24.22 2.08
N ARG A 33 -16.25 22.93 1.81
CA ARG A 33 -17.41 22.15 2.21
C ARG A 33 -17.02 21.21 3.34
N ALA A 34 -17.64 21.41 4.49
CA ALA A 34 -17.40 20.59 5.67
C ALA A 34 -18.38 19.42 5.72
N PHE A 35 -17.86 18.27 6.15
CA PHE A 35 -18.56 17.03 6.39
C PHE A 35 -18.21 16.61 7.83
N PRO A 36 -18.99 17.02 8.84
CA PRO A 36 -18.79 16.52 10.20
C PRO A 36 -18.91 14.99 10.21
N GLY A 37 -18.24 14.34 11.16
CA GLY A 37 -18.27 12.88 11.29
C GLY A 37 -19.69 12.34 11.30
N SER A 38 -20.60 12.99 12.02
CA SER A 38 -22.03 12.63 12.10
C SER A 38 -22.78 12.62 10.77
N ASN A 39 -22.26 13.24 9.70
CA ASN A 39 -22.86 13.17 8.36
C ASN A 39 -22.49 11.89 7.61
N PHE A 40 -21.49 11.15 8.08
CA PHE A 40 -21.13 9.86 7.52
C PHE A 40 -22.06 8.78 8.07
N ARG A 41 -22.49 7.86 7.21
CA ARG A 41 -23.28 6.68 7.56
C ARG A 41 -22.49 5.41 7.23
N PRO A 42 -22.61 4.34 8.04
CA PRO A 42 -22.00 3.06 7.70
C PRO A 42 -22.69 2.42 6.49
N VAL A 43 -21.89 1.97 5.53
CA VAL A 43 -22.31 1.06 4.44
C VAL A 43 -21.85 -0.36 4.73
N SER A 44 -20.65 -0.48 5.32
CA SER A 44 -20.11 -1.74 5.84
C SER A 44 -19.46 -1.51 7.20
N GLY A 45 -19.60 -2.49 8.10
CA GLY A 45 -19.24 -2.37 9.51
C GLY A 45 -20.33 -1.70 10.34
N HIS A 46 -20.04 -1.55 11.63
CA HIS A 46 -20.95 -0.95 12.61
C HIS A 46 -20.39 0.39 13.08
N ALA A 47 -21.21 1.43 12.96
CA ALA A 47 -20.85 2.77 13.40
C ALA A 47 -22.09 3.52 13.88
N ASP A 48 -21.92 4.30 14.95
CA ASP A 48 -22.98 5.10 15.56
C ASP A 48 -22.56 6.56 15.66
N ALA A 49 -23.49 7.47 15.37
CA ALA A 49 -23.25 8.89 15.54
C ALA A 49 -23.23 9.26 17.03
N GLN A 50 -22.15 9.89 17.48
CA GLN A 50 -21.99 10.40 18.85
C GLN A 50 -21.71 11.90 18.79
N GLY A 51 -22.76 12.71 18.92
CA GLY A 51 -22.67 14.16 18.78
C GLY A 51 -22.28 14.56 17.35
N GLN A 52 -21.11 15.18 17.19
CA GLN A 52 -20.58 15.59 15.88
C GLN A 52 -19.65 14.57 15.24
N HIS A 53 -19.37 13.46 15.94
CA HIS A 53 -18.46 12.41 15.48
C HIS A 53 -19.25 11.17 15.03
N LEU A 54 -18.64 10.37 14.16
CA LEU A 54 -19.12 9.01 13.89
C LEU A 54 -18.17 8.03 14.56
N GLN A 55 -18.65 7.30 15.56
CA GLN A 55 -17.89 6.27 16.24
C GLN A 55 -18.01 4.96 15.45
N VAL A 56 -16.93 4.51 14.86
CA VAL A 56 -16.85 3.21 14.19
C VAL A 56 -16.46 2.17 15.22
N ALA A 57 -17.39 1.27 15.54
CA ALA A 57 -17.25 0.30 16.62
C ALA A 57 -16.69 -1.04 16.13
N ALA A 58 -17.06 -1.48 14.93
CA ALA A 58 -16.65 -2.78 14.39
C ALA A 58 -16.56 -2.80 12.86
N ALA A 59 -15.72 -3.70 12.35
CA ALA A 59 -15.65 -4.02 10.93
C ALA A 59 -16.88 -4.81 10.44
N GLY A 60 -17.10 -4.81 9.13
CA GLY A 60 -18.06 -5.69 8.47
C GLY A 60 -17.53 -7.13 8.34
N ALA A 61 -18.30 -7.98 7.65
CA ALA A 61 -17.97 -9.39 7.44
C ALA A 61 -16.61 -9.60 6.74
N ASP A 62 -16.22 -8.68 5.86
CA ASP A 62 -14.95 -8.73 5.14
C ASP A 62 -13.77 -8.11 5.92
N HIS A 63 -13.97 -7.87 7.22
CA HIS A 63 -13.00 -7.20 8.11
C HIS A 63 -12.62 -5.77 7.69
N ALA A 64 -13.38 -5.18 6.77
CA ALA A 64 -13.29 -3.80 6.36
C ALA A 64 -14.48 -3.00 6.88
N ALA A 65 -14.33 -1.68 6.97
CA ALA A 65 -15.42 -0.76 7.25
C ALA A 65 -15.48 0.33 6.20
N LEU A 66 -16.69 0.79 5.89
CA LEU A 66 -16.93 1.82 4.88
C LEU A 66 -17.99 2.79 5.41
N GLN A 67 -17.63 4.07 5.46
CA GLN A 67 -18.57 5.12 5.84
C GLN A 67 -18.61 6.18 4.75
N VAL A 68 -19.82 6.57 4.37
CA VAL A 68 -20.05 7.49 3.26
C VAL A 68 -20.91 8.67 3.69
N ALA A 69 -20.72 9.82 3.06
CA ALA A 69 -21.54 11.00 3.23
C ALA A 69 -21.98 11.51 1.85
N PRO A 70 -23.25 11.93 1.69
CA PRO A 70 -23.71 12.54 0.44
C PRO A 70 -23.00 13.87 0.21
N ALA A 71 -22.64 14.16 -1.05
CA ALA A 71 -21.94 15.37 -1.45
C ALA A 71 -22.66 16.12 -2.60
N PRO A 72 -23.97 16.41 -2.49
CA PRO A 72 -24.76 16.90 -3.62
C PRO A 72 -24.25 18.24 -4.15
N GLY A 73 -24.02 18.35 -5.46
CA GLY A 73 -23.55 19.58 -6.10
C GLY A 73 -22.09 19.93 -5.80
N LEU A 74 -21.25 18.95 -5.45
CA LEU A 74 -19.81 19.16 -5.33
C LEU A 74 -19.14 18.96 -6.69
N GLU A 75 -18.60 20.02 -7.28
CA GLU A 75 -17.75 19.91 -8.47
C GLU A 75 -16.29 19.68 -8.03
N ALA A 76 -15.68 18.59 -8.50
CA ALA A 76 -14.36 18.16 -8.05
C ALA A 76 -13.25 19.21 -8.27
N ALA A 77 -13.33 19.94 -9.38
CA ALA A 77 -12.36 20.97 -9.76
C ALA A 77 -12.34 22.16 -8.78
N ASP A 78 -13.48 22.47 -8.16
CA ASP A 78 -13.63 23.59 -7.24
C ASP A 78 -13.09 23.27 -5.85
N PHE A 79 -12.92 21.98 -5.52
CA PHE A 79 -12.48 21.54 -4.19
C PHE A 79 -11.40 20.44 -4.24
N PRO A 80 -10.17 20.75 -4.72
CA PRO A 80 -9.10 19.76 -4.86
C PRO A 80 -8.39 19.42 -3.55
N ILE A 81 -8.57 20.17 -2.47
CA ILE A 81 -7.83 19.95 -1.23
C ILE A 81 -8.71 19.24 -0.20
N LEU A 82 -8.39 18.00 0.11
CA LEU A 82 -9.06 17.23 1.16
C LEU A 82 -8.32 17.40 2.48
N THR A 83 -9.06 17.71 3.55
CA THR A 83 -8.58 17.63 4.93
C THR A 83 -9.47 16.71 5.73
N TYR A 84 -8.88 15.87 6.58
CA TYR A 84 -9.65 14.98 7.46
C TYR A 84 -8.98 14.79 8.80
N GLN A 85 -9.79 14.40 9.78
CA GLN A 85 -9.37 14.15 11.14
C GLN A 85 -10.17 12.99 11.70
N PHE A 86 -9.46 12.06 12.33
CA PHE A 86 -10.02 10.92 13.04
C PHE A 86 -9.58 10.99 14.49
N ASP A 87 -10.34 10.36 15.37
CA ASP A 87 -9.93 10.09 16.73
C ASP A 87 -9.47 8.65 16.88
N GLU A 88 -8.35 8.45 17.59
CA GLU A 88 -7.79 7.12 17.89
C GLU A 88 -7.68 6.15 16.70
N PHE A 89 -7.40 6.64 15.48
CA PHE A 89 -7.31 5.78 14.30
C PHE A 89 -6.27 4.66 14.48
N PRO A 90 -6.65 3.37 14.32
CA PRO A 90 -5.75 2.25 14.58
C PRO A 90 -4.61 2.18 13.56
N ARG A 91 -3.40 1.92 14.02
CA ARG A 91 -2.20 1.82 13.16
C ARG A 91 -2.16 0.56 12.30
N THR A 92 -3.03 -0.38 12.62
CA THR A 92 -3.27 -1.67 11.98
C THR A 92 -4.21 -1.59 10.78
N LEU A 93 -4.81 -0.41 10.53
CA LEU A 93 -5.70 -0.16 9.42
C LEU A 93 -5.05 0.75 8.38
N GLU A 94 -5.33 0.46 7.11
CA GLU A 94 -5.13 1.37 6.00
C GLU A 94 -6.38 2.20 5.77
N LEU A 95 -6.18 3.38 5.18
CA LEU A 95 -7.25 4.32 4.90
C LEU A 95 -7.27 4.63 3.41
N SER A 96 -8.44 4.49 2.81
CA SER A 96 -8.69 4.96 1.45
C SER A 96 -9.82 5.97 1.46
N PHE A 97 -9.65 7.05 0.71
CA PHE A 97 -10.73 7.96 0.38
C PHE A 97 -11.48 7.39 -0.82
N VAL A 98 -12.80 7.26 -0.69
CA VAL A 98 -13.67 6.78 -1.76
C VAL A 98 -14.60 7.90 -2.21
N PHE A 99 -14.97 7.90 -3.48
CA PHE A 99 -15.96 8.82 -4.01
C PHE A 99 -16.70 8.22 -5.20
N ARG A 100 -17.87 8.78 -5.49
CA ARG A 100 -18.66 8.45 -6.68
C ARG A 100 -18.95 9.73 -7.47
N THR A 101 -18.80 9.64 -8.78
CA THR A 101 -19.17 10.73 -9.70
C THR A 101 -20.62 10.56 -10.17
N ALA A 102 -21.25 11.64 -10.63
CA ALA A 102 -22.61 11.59 -11.16
C ALA A 102 -22.71 10.78 -12.47
N ASP A 103 -21.65 10.83 -13.28
CA ASP A 103 -21.62 10.20 -14.62
C ASP A 103 -21.04 8.78 -14.61
N GLY A 104 -20.45 8.34 -13.48
CA GLY A 104 -19.83 7.02 -13.33
C GLY A 104 -20.69 6.05 -12.54
N SER A 105 -20.74 4.79 -12.96
CA SER A 105 -21.37 3.71 -12.20
C SER A 105 -20.51 3.21 -11.03
N ASP A 106 -19.18 3.36 -11.16
CA ASP A 106 -18.22 2.69 -10.29
C ASP A 106 -17.70 3.62 -9.18
N VAL A 107 -17.33 3.02 -8.05
CA VAL A 107 -16.73 3.72 -6.92
C VAL A 107 -15.23 3.87 -7.17
N GLU A 108 -14.75 5.11 -7.14
CA GLU A 108 -13.34 5.43 -7.23
C GLU A 108 -12.70 5.37 -5.84
N THR A 109 -11.49 4.83 -5.77
CA THR A 109 -10.77 4.63 -4.50
C THR A 109 -9.35 5.20 -4.62
N VAL A 110 -8.95 5.97 -3.62
CA VAL A 110 -7.63 6.61 -3.52
C VAL A 110 -7.05 6.30 -2.16
N SER A 111 -5.88 5.67 -2.13
CA SER A 111 -5.13 5.48 -0.89
C SER A 111 -4.73 6.83 -0.30
N VAL A 112 -5.04 7.07 0.97
CA VAL A 112 -4.70 8.32 1.67
C VAL A 112 -3.97 8.04 2.98
N PRO A 113 -3.10 8.95 3.45
CA PRO A 113 -2.32 8.68 4.66
C PRO A 113 -3.18 8.44 5.91
N ALA A 114 -2.90 7.39 6.68
CA ALA A 114 -3.55 7.20 7.97
C ALA A 114 -3.20 8.35 8.94
N PRO A 115 -4.17 8.94 9.66
CA PRO A 115 -3.91 10.01 10.61
C PRO A 115 -3.19 9.49 11.86
N ARG A 116 -2.34 10.34 12.46
CA ARG A 116 -1.64 10.03 13.73
C ARG A 116 -2.41 10.60 14.90
N GLY A 117 -3.15 9.73 15.60
CA GLY A 117 -4.07 10.17 16.66
C GLY A 117 -5.04 11.22 16.09
N SER A 118 -5.31 12.25 16.89
CA SER A 118 -6.24 13.32 16.52
C SER A 118 -5.69 14.40 15.56
N ARG A 119 -4.58 14.14 14.83
CA ARG A 119 -4.01 15.14 13.90
C ARG A 119 -4.81 15.25 12.60
N THR A 120 -4.95 16.48 12.10
CA THR A 120 -5.50 16.74 10.77
C THR A 120 -4.49 16.35 9.69
N VAL A 121 -4.95 15.61 8.68
CA VAL A 121 -4.18 15.25 7.49
C VAL A 121 -4.75 16.00 6.30
N THR A 122 -3.88 16.45 5.38
CA THR A 122 -4.26 17.13 4.14
C THR A 122 -3.77 16.35 2.93
N VAL A 123 -4.61 16.23 1.89
CA VAL A 123 -4.30 15.52 0.64
C VAL A 123 -4.69 16.42 -0.54
N ASP A 124 -3.84 16.43 -1.56
CA ASP A 124 -4.09 17.12 -2.82
C ASP A 124 -4.70 16.14 -3.83
N LEU A 125 -6.01 16.26 -4.05
CA LEU A 125 -6.77 15.42 -4.98
C LEU A 125 -6.64 15.89 -6.43
N SER A 126 -6.09 17.07 -6.72
CA SER A 126 -5.93 17.56 -8.11
C SER A 126 -5.03 16.65 -8.96
N ARG A 127 -4.20 15.87 -8.29
CA ARG A 127 -3.29 14.90 -8.91
C ARG A 127 -4.01 13.58 -9.22
N VAL A 128 -5.12 13.28 -8.56
CA VAL A 128 -5.86 12.04 -8.80
C VAL A 128 -6.61 12.18 -10.12
N ALA A 129 -6.22 11.41 -11.13
CA ALA A 129 -6.84 11.48 -12.46
C ALA A 129 -8.37 11.22 -12.46
N ALA A 130 -8.84 10.40 -11.51
CA ALA A 130 -10.26 10.12 -11.32
C ALA A 130 -11.04 11.25 -10.60
N TRP A 131 -10.35 12.20 -9.94
CA TRP A 131 -10.98 13.32 -9.23
C TRP A 131 -11.41 14.41 -10.21
N ARG A 132 -12.58 14.21 -10.83
CA ARG A 132 -13.13 15.10 -11.87
C ARG A 132 -14.65 15.03 -11.94
N GLY A 133 -15.24 16.05 -12.53
CA GLY A 133 -16.69 16.16 -12.71
C GLY A 133 -17.44 16.36 -11.39
N ARG A 134 -18.74 16.06 -11.43
CA ARG A 134 -19.62 16.21 -10.26
C ARG A 134 -19.53 15.01 -9.35
N ILE A 135 -19.15 15.23 -8.11
CA ILE A 135 -19.13 14.23 -7.04
C ILE A 135 -20.51 14.20 -6.37
N VAL A 136 -21.03 13.00 -6.13
CA VAL A 136 -22.34 12.81 -5.48
C VAL A 136 -22.23 12.17 -4.10
N GLU A 137 -21.15 11.45 -3.84
CA GLU A 137 -20.90 10.77 -2.57
C GLU A 137 -19.40 10.71 -2.32
N ILE A 138 -19.00 10.88 -1.07
CA ILE A 138 -17.62 10.69 -0.60
C ILE A 138 -17.62 9.74 0.60
N GLY A 139 -16.47 9.16 0.91
CA GLY A 139 -16.37 8.26 2.04
C GLY A 139 -14.95 7.90 2.39
N PHE A 140 -14.82 7.10 3.44
CA PHE A 140 -13.59 6.47 3.84
C PHE A 140 -13.80 4.97 3.94
N ALA A 141 -12.92 4.22 3.29
CA ALA A 141 -12.80 2.79 3.45
C ALA A 141 -11.61 2.50 4.37
N GLN A 142 -11.79 1.62 5.34
CA GLN A 142 -10.74 1.14 6.23
C GLN A 142 -10.64 -0.37 6.12
N PHE A 143 -9.42 -0.87 5.99
CA PHE A 143 -9.15 -2.29 5.89
C PHE A 143 -7.84 -2.64 6.57
N PRO A 144 -7.65 -3.90 6.99
CA PRO A 144 -6.41 -4.34 7.62
C PRO A 144 -5.20 -4.10 6.72
N VAL A 145 -4.08 -3.64 7.29
CA VAL A 145 -2.81 -3.53 6.56
C VAL A 145 -2.46 -4.88 5.94
N ALA A 146 -2.28 -4.87 4.62
CA ALA A 146 -2.15 -6.11 3.85
C ALA A 146 -0.98 -6.97 4.36
N GLN A 147 -1.19 -8.29 4.38
CA GLN A 147 -0.16 -9.32 4.58
C GLN A 147 0.52 -9.36 5.97
N LEU A 148 0.21 -8.46 6.90
CA LEU A 148 0.91 -8.36 8.19
C LEU A 148 0.02 -8.31 9.41
N VAL A 149 -1.26 -7.94 9.25
CA VAL A 149 -2.20 -7.90 10.37
C VAL A 149 -3.30 -8.93 10.12
N PRO A 150 -3.48 -9.91 11.02
CA PRO A 150 -4.60 -10.84 10.91
C PRO A 150 -5.90 -10.03 10.99
N PRO A 151 -6.85 -10.20 10.05
CA PRO A 151 -8.03 -9.34 9.96
C PRO A 151 -8.83 -9.23 11.27
N GLN A 152 -8.90 -10.32 12.04
CA GLN A 152 -9.57 -10.40 13.33
C GLN A 152 -8.94 -9.53 14.45
N HIS A 153 -7.67 -9.13 14.31
CA HIS A 153 -6.95 -8.32 15.30
C HIS A 153 -6.67 -6.90 14.80
N ALA A 154 -7.02 -6.60 13.55
CA ALA A 154 -6.72 -5.32 12.92
C ALA A 154 -7.65 -4.20 13.41
N PHE A 155 -8.91 -4.52 13.70
CA PHE A 155 -9.92 -3.51 13.99
C PHE A 155 -9.98 -3.18 15.48
N ARG A 156 -9.99 -1.88 15.79
CA ARG A 156 -10.31 -1.33 17.11
C ARG A 156 -11.25 -0.14 16.92
N PRO A 157 -12.09 0.20 17.90
CA PRO A 157 -12.99 1.34 17.77
C PRO A 157 -12.22 2.65 17.52
N PHE A 158 -12.75 3.51 16.65
CA PHE A 158 -12.19 4.83 16.35
C PHE A 158 -13.28 5.80 15.91
N GLY A 159 -12.98 7.10 15.92
CA GLY A 159 -13.94 8.14 15.55
C GLY A 159 -13.59 8.82 14.23
N ILE A 160 -14.58 9.08 13.37
CA ILE A 160 -14.45 10.11 12.33
C ILE A 160 -14.86 11.43 12.96
N ILE A 161 -13.94 12.39 13.06
CA ILE A 161 -14.23 13.71 13.62
C ILE A 161 -14.82 14.60 12.53
N LYS A 162 -14.09 14.76 11.42
CA LYS A 162 -14.52 15.61 10.30
C LYS A 162 -13.72 15.33 9.03
N ALA A 163 -14.34 15.63 7.89
CA ALA A 163 -13.66 15.88 6.63
C ALA A 163 -14.06 17.26 6.11
N LYS A 164 -13.17 17.92 5.38
CA LYS A 164 -13.46 19.18 4.71
C LYS A 164 -12.72 19.22 3.38
N LEU A 165 -13.45 19.50 2.32
CA LEU A 165 -12.92 19.76 0.98
C LEU A 165 -12.81 21.27 0.81
N HIS A 166 -11.65 21.78 0.38
CA HIS A 166 -11.38 23.20 0.21
C HIS A 166 -11.01 23.51 -1.23
N GLY A 167 -11.25 24.76 -1.61
CA GLY A 167 -10.73 25.29 -2.87
C GLY A 167 -9.21 25.26 -2.95
N ALA A 168 -8.70 25.35 -4.19
CA ALA A 168 -7.27 25.44 -4.42
C ALA A 168 -6.68 26.68 -3.73
N SER A 169 -5.60 26.49 -2.97
CA SER A 169 -4.86 27.58 -2.33
C SER A 169 -3.42 27.17 -2.04
N TRP A 170 -2.51 28.15 -1.98
CA TRP A 170 -1.09 27.87 -1.72
C TRP A 170 -0.90 27.16 -0.38
N ALA A 171 -1.58 27.65 0.66
CA ALA A 171 -1.57 27.03 1.98
C ALA A 171 -2.10 25.59 1.96
N GLY A 172 -3.15 25.31 1.18
CA GLY A 172 -3.70 23.96 1.01
C GLY A 172 -2.69 22.98 0.40
N HIS A 173 -2.10 23.35 -0.73
CA HIS A 173 -1.10 22.51 -1.41
C HIS A 173 0.18 22.32 -0.56
N LEU A 174 0.66 23.37 0.13
CA LEU A 174 1.82 23.23 1.02
C LEU A 174 1.52 22.31 2.20
N ARG A 175 0.32 22.38 2.80
CA ARG A 175 -0.09 21.44 3.86
C ARG A 175 -0.24 20.02 3.34
N ALA A 176 -0.74 19.84 2.12
CA ALA A 176 -0.80 18.54 1.45
C ALA A 176 0.62 17.98 1.24
N LEU A 177 1.57 18.80 0.79
CA LEU A 177 2.97 18.41 0.63
C LEU A 177 3.61 17.98 1.96
N VAL A 178 3.43 18.77 3.02
CA VAL A 178 3.92 18.41 4.36
C VAL A 178 3.28 17.12 4.86
N SER A 179 1.98 16.95 4.65
CA SER A 179 1.25 15.72 5.00
C SER A 179 1.80 14.53 4.21
N ALA A 180 2.04 14.66 2.91
CA ALA A 180 2.60 13.61 2.07
C ALA A 180 4.03 13.24 2.50
N TRP A 181 4.87 14.21 2.84
CA TRP A 181 6.22 13.92 3.33
C TRP A 181 6.24 13.35 4.73
N SER A 182 5.27 13.66 5.58
CA SER A 182 5.16 13.12 6.95
C SER A 182 4.26 11.88 7.04
N ALA A 183 3.60 11.51 5.95
CA ALA A 183 2.72 10.37 5.84
C ALA A 183 3.47 9.09 6.19
N ARG A 184 2.83 8.26 7.00
CA ARG A 184 3.32 6.92 7.28
C ARG A 184 2.69 5.97 6.29
N THR A 185 3.54 5.16 5.69
CA THR A 185 3.12 4.16 4.73
C THR A 185 2.85 2.85 5.47
N PRO A 186 1.79 2.12 5.12
CA PRO A 186 1.65 0.76 5.58
C PRO A 186 2.87 -0.07 5.15
N TRP A 187 3.03 -1.23 5.79
CA TRP A 187 4.05 -2.16 5.37
C TRP A 187 3.70 -2.76 4.00
N GLN A 188 4.58 -2.58 3.01
CA GLN A 188 4.34 -3.02 1.63
C GLN A 188 5.46 -3.92 1.09
N LEU A 189 6.13 -4.68 1.96
CA LEU A 189 7.29 -5.54 1.64
C LEU A 189 8.45 -4.81 0.92
N ILE A 190 8.48 -3.48 0.95
CA ILE A 190 9.54 -2.63 0.43
C ILE A 190 10.34 -2.01 1.58
N SER A 191 11.61 -1.67 1.30
CA SER A 191 12.45 -0.94 2.24
C SER A 191 11.83 0.41 2.64
N VAL A 192 12.03 0.83 3.88
CA VAL A 192 11.66 2.19 4.36
C VAL A 192 12.41 3.31 3.62
N SER A 193 13.54 2.98 2.99
CA SER A 193 14.35 3.88 2.16
C SER A 193 14.09 3.73 0.66
N ALA A 194 13.09 2.94 0.25
CA ALA A 194 12.76 2.79 -1.16
C ALA A 194 12.35 4.13 -1.78
N LEU A 195 12.90 4.44 -2.96
CA LEU A 195 12.65 5.69 -3.69
C LEU A 195 11.62 5.53 -4.83
N GLY A 196 11.15 4.30 -5.08
CA GLY A 196 10.19 3.96 -6.15
C GLY A 196 8.72 4.18 -5.77
N PRO A 197 7.77 3.91 -6.68
CA PRO A 197 6.36 3.79 -6.31
C PRO A 197 6.21 2.68 -5.27
N ASN A 198 5.40 2.92 -4.24
CA ASN A 198 5.30 2.00 -3.11
C ASN A 198 4.46 0.75 -3.46
N GLU A 199 3.62 0.82 -4.50
CA GLU A 199 2.87 -0.34 -5.01
C GLU A 199 2.99 -0.49 -6.54
N ILE A 200 2.94 -1.75 -6.99
CA ILE A 200 2.66 -2.09 -8.38
C ILE A 200 1.18 -1.77 -8.63
N GLY A 201 0.90 -0.70 -9.35
CA GLY A 201 -0.48 -0.25 -9.63
C GLY A 201 -0.91 0.99 -8.85
N ASP A 202 -0.04 1.56 -8.00
CA ASP A 202 -0.29 2.87 -7.37
C ASP A 202 -0.35 3.95 -8.46
N ARG A 203 -1.57 4.34 -8.82
CA ARG A 203 -1.87 5.39 -9.82
C ARG A 203 -1.91 6.78 -9.20
N THR A 204 -1.64 6.92 -7.88
CA THR A 204 -1.69 8.22 -7.22
C THR A 204 -0.41 9.02 -7.50
N PRO A 205 -0.48 10.24 -8.06
CA PRO A 205 0.74 10.99 -8.32
C PRO A 205 1.28 11.59 -7.03
N HIS A 206 2.41 11.06 -6.59
CA HIS A 206 3.13 11.55 -5.42
C HIS A 206 3.82 12.89 -5.73
N PRO A 207 3.95 13.80 -4.75
CA PRO A 207 4.86 14.92 -4.88
C PRO A 207 6.31 14.47 -5.07
N LEU A 208 7.14 15.38 -5.59
CA LEU A 208 8.58 15.18 -5.70
C LEU A 208 9.12 14.65 -4.37
N ARG A 209 9.88 13.55 -4.46
CA ARG A 209 10.36 12.83 -3.28
C ARG A 209 11.32 13.70 -2.47
N LEU A 210 11.23 13.60 -1.15
CA LEU A 210 12.00 14.43 -0.21
C LEU A 210 13.53 14.42 -0.49
N PRO A 211 14.19 13.29 -0.82
CA PRO A 211 15.63 13.29 -1.12
C PRO A 211 15.99 14.17 -2.31
N LEU A 212 15.17 14.17 -3.37
CA LEU A 212 15.39 15.01 -4.54
C LEU A 212 15.20 16.49 -4.20
N VAL A 213 14.20 16.82 -3.39
CA VAL A 213 13.96 18.20 -2.96
C VAL A 213 15.08 18.71 -2.05
N VAL A 214 15.60 17.88 -1.15
CA VAL A 214 16.78 18.20 -0.33
C VAL A 214 18.01 18.43 -1.21
N ALA A 215 18.25 17.58 -2.21
CA ALA A 215 19.36 17.73 -3.15
C ALA A 215 19.27 19.05 -3.95
N LEU A 216 18.07 19.39 -4.45
CA LEU A 216 17.83 20.65 -5.16
C LEU A 216 18.01 21.86 -4.24
N ALA A 217 17.48 21.82 -3.02
CA ALA A 217 17.62 22.89 -2.04
C ALA A 217 19.09 23.14 -1.68
N LEU A 218 19.89 22.07 -1.54
CA LEU A 218 21.35 22.15 -1.33
C LEU A 218 22.07 22.74 -2.55
N GLY A 219 21.71 22.31 -3.77
CA GLY A 219 22.26 22.88 -5.00
C GLY A 219 22.01 24.38 -5.12
N ILE A 220 20.78 24.83 -4.84
CA ILE A 220 20.40 26.26 -4.79
C ILE A 220 21.22 27.00 -3.73
N ALA A 221 21.33 26.44 -2.52
CA ALA A 221 22.11 27.07 -1.44
C ALA A 221 23.59 27.23 -1.83
N MET A 222 24.18 26.24 -2.50
CA MET A 222 25.56 26.29 -2.98
C MET A 222 25.76 27.30 -4.11
N ALA A 223 24.84 27.36 -5.07
CA ALA A 223 24.88 28.35 -6.15
C ALA A 223 24.80 29.79 -5.58
N LEU A 224 23.90 30.03 -4.62
CA LEU A 224 23.77 31.33 -3.96
C LEU A 224 24.98 31.67 -3.09
N ALA A 225 25.56 30.70 -2.40
CA ALA A 225 26.74 30.91 -1.58
C ALA A 225 27.97 31.27 -2.44
N TRP A 226 28.09 30.61 -3.59
CA TRP A 226 29.10 30.96 -4.59
C TRP A 226 28.89 32.35 -5.19
N ALA A 227 27.65 32.71 -5.55
CA ALA A 227 27.34 33.97 -6.22
C ALA A 227 27.38 35.19 -5.28
N ILE A 228 26.74 35.11 -4.11
CA ILE A 228 26.52 36.25 -3.21
C ILE A 228 27.62 36.35 -2.17
N LEU A 229 27.96 35.24 -1.50
CA LEU A 229 29.01 35.21 -0.48
C LEU A 229 30.41 35.06 -1.09
N ARG A 230 30.49 34.83 -2.41
CA ARG A 230 31.75 34.64 -3.16
C ARG A 230 32.62 33.52 -2.60
N LEU A 231 32.01 32.52 -1.95
CA LEU A 231 32.73 31.36 -1.42
C LEU A 231 33.30 30.54 -2.56
N ARG A 232 34.59 30.18 -2.47
CA ARG A 232 35.31 29.41 -3.48
C ARG A 232 36.19 28.33 -2.84
N GLY A 233 36.57 27.33 -3.64
CA GLY A 233 37.51 26.28 -3.25
C GLY A 233 37.12 25.57 -1.95
N ARG A 234 38.05 25.54 -0.98
CA ARG A 234 37.88 24.81 0.29
C ARG A 234 36.69 25.32 1.12
N ALA A 235 36.38 26.61 1.09
CA ALA A 235 35.27 27.16 1.88
C ALA A 235 33.92 26.65 1.37
N LEU A 236 33.71 26.71 0.05
CA LEU A 236 32.51 26.17 -0.59
C LEU A 236 32.40 24.66 -0.38
N ALA A 237 33.51 23.92 -0.49
CA ALA A 237 33.54 22.48 -0.24
C ALA A 237 33.14 22.12 1.20
N ARG A 238 33.61 22.87 2.21
CA ARG A 238 33.19 22.67 3.61
C ARG A 238 31.70 22.94 3.80
N CYS A 239 31.17 24.00 3.21
CA CYS A 239 29.73 24.30 3.26
C CYS A 239 28.90 23.22 2.56
N ALA A 240 29.36 22.72 1.41
CA ALA A 240 28.71 21.63 0.69
C ALA A 240 28.70 20.35 1.52
N LEU A 241 29.83 19.99 2.13
CA LEU A 241 29.94 18.81 2.98
C LEU A 241 29.01 18.91 4.21
N LEU A 242 28.99 20.07 4.88
CA LEU A 242 28.09 20.33 6.00
C LEU A 242 26.61 20.26 5.57
N GLY A 243 26.28 20.86 4.43
CA GLY A 243 24.93 20.81 3.87
C GLY A 243 24.49 19.39 3.53
N LEU A 244 25.35 18.61 2.88
CA LEU A 244 25.10 17.20 2.59
C LEU A 244 24.93 16.37 3.86
N ALA A 245 25.78 16.58 4.87
CA ALA A 245 25.66 15.89 6.15
C ALA A 245 24.33 16.21 6.86
N LEU A 246 23.93 17.49 6.88
CA LEU A 246 22.65 17.90 7.46
C LEU A 246 21.45 17.37 6.66
N GLY A 247 21.51 17.43 5.33
CA GLY A 247 20.47 16.88 4.46
C GLY A 247 20.31 15.38 4.65
N TRP A 248 21.43 14.65 4.74
CA TRP A 248 21.43 13.22 5.03
C TRP A 248 20.84 12.92 6.40
N LEU A 249 21.22 13.68 7.44
CA LEU A 249 20.68 13.51 8.79
C LEU A 249 19.16 13.68 8.82
N VAL A 250 18.61 14.66 8.09
CA VAL A 250 17.15 14.87 8.00
C VAL A 250 16.46 13.68 7.33
N LEU A 251 17.04 13.15 6.25
CA LEU A 251 16.50 11.96 5.56
C LEU A 251 16.57 10.71 6.45
N ASP A 252 17.68 10.52 7.14
CA ASP A 252 17.89 9.39 8.04
C ASP A 252 16.91 9.44 9.22
N LEU A 253 16.75 10.60 9.87
CA LEU A 253 15.74 10.79 10.92
C LEU A 253 14.33 10.50 10.41
N ARG A 254 14.01 10.91 9.18
CA ARG A 254 12.71 10.63 8.55
C ARG A 254 12.49 9.13 8.32
N TRP A 255 13.51 8.41 7.85
CA TRP A 255 13.45 6.96 7.66
C TRP A 255 13.39 6.21 9.00
N LEU A 256 14.15 6.64 10.01
CA LEU A 256 14.07 6.09 11.37
C LEU A 256 12.69 6.29 11.99
N CYS A 257 12.05 7.45 11.77
CA CYS A 257 10.68 7.70 12.21
C CYS A 257 9.66 6.78 11.52
N GLU A 258 9.88 6.42 10.26
CA GLU A 258 9.06 5.44 9.52
C GLU A 258 9.26 4.02 10.07
N LEU A 259 10.52 3.65 10.31
CA LEU A 259 10.88 2.34 10.85
C LEU A 259 10.34 2.15 12.28
N ASP A 260 10.44 3.17 13.13
CA ASP A 260 9.86 3.14 14.48
C ASP A 260 8.33 2.97 14.44
N TYR A 261 7.66 3.65 13.51
CA TYR A 261 6.24 3.44 13.30
C TYR A 261 5.92 1.99 12.94
N LYS A 262 6.59 1.47 11.93
CA LYS A 262 6.41 0.10 11.46
C LYS A 262 6.66 -0.94 12.56
N ARG A 263 7.74 -0.76 13.34
CA ARG A 263 8.01 -1.57 14.55
C ARG A 263 6.95 -1.42 15.64
N SER A 264 6.32 -0.26 15.77
CA SER A 264 5.22 -0.07 16.73
C SER A 264 3.99 -0.88 16.33
N VAL A 265 3.67 -0.93 15.02
CA VAL A 265 2.60 -1.78 14.49
C VAL A 265 2.93 -3.25 14.73
N ASP A 266 4.16 -3.67 14.42
CA ASP A 266 4.58 -5.06 14.64
C ASP A 266 4.48 -5.47 16.11
N ARG A 267 4.89 -4.60 17.04
CA ARG A 267 4.76 -4.87 18.48
C ARG A 267 3.31 -4.92 18.94
N GLU A 268 2.45 -4.09 18.38
CA GLU A 268 1.03 -4.06 18.71
C GLU A 268 0.29 -5.32 18.26
N VAL A 269 0.68 -5.88 17.11
CA VAL A 269 0.06 -7.10 16.56
C VAL A 269 0.72 -8.37 17.10
N TRP A 270 2.04 -8.40 17.17
CA TRP A 270 2.83 -9.61 17.41
C TRP A 270 3.56 -9.62 18.74
N GLY A 271 3.69 -8.48 19.42
CA GLY A 271 4.55 -8.33 20.60
C GLY A 271 4.15 -9.20 21.79
N GLN A 272 2.86 -9.49 21.92
CA GLN A 272 2.34 -10.35 22.99
C GLN A 272 2.32 -11.84 22.63
N LEU A 273 2.54 -12.20 21.37
CA LEU A 273 2.50 -13.58 20.90
C LEU A 273 3.90 -14.22 20.96
N PRO A 274 4.05 -15.42 21.58
CA PRO A 274 5.23 -16.24 21.47
C PRO A 274 5.57 -16.52 20.00
N ILE A 275 6.85 -16.59 19.65
CA ILE A 275 7.32 -16.76 18.25
C ILE A 275 6.65 -17.96 17.56
N ALA A 276 6.50 -19.08 18.28
CA ALA A 276 5.84 -20.28 17.74
C ALA A 276 4.40 -20.03 17.30
N GLN A 277 3.64 -19.24 18.08
CA GLN A 277 2.24 -18.92 17.79
C GLN A 277 2.08 -17.88 16.68
N ARG A 278 3.07 -17.00 16.47
CA ARG A 278 3.00 -15.97 15.42
C ARG A 278 2.77 -16.58 14.04
N GLN A 279 3.38 -17.72 13.75
CA GLN A 279 3.24 -18.42 12.47
C GLN A 279 1.82 -18.98 12.24
N ASP A 280 1.08 -19.26 13.30
CA ASP A 280 -0.30 -19.77 13.21
C ASP A 280 -1.31 -18.65 12.97
N HIS A 281 -0.93 -17.42 13.31
CA HIS A 281 -1.74 -16.22 13.15
C HIS A 281 -1.44 -15.45 11.85
N VAL A 282 -0.39 -15.80 11.08
CA VAL A 282 -0.13 -15.16 9.78
C VAL A 282 -1.33 -15.37 8.85
N VAL A 283 -1.59 -14.41 7.96
CA VAL A 283 -2.62 -14.46 6.90
C VAL A 283 -2.58 -15.77 6.09
N ASP A 284 -1.45 -16.48 6.11
CA ASP A 284 -1.19 -17.72 5.40
C ASP A 284 -1.63 -19.00 6.14
N GLY A 285 -2.36 -18.94 7.26
CA GLY A 285 -2.74 -20.14 8.04
C GLY A 285 -3.35 -21.27 7.20
N LYS A 286 -4.22 -20.95 6.24
CA LYS A 286 -4.77 -21.94 5.28
C LYS A 286 -3.68 -22.52 4.36
N LEU A 287 -2.80 -21.68 3.84
CA LEU A 287 -1.69 -22.10 2.97
C LEU A 287 -0.67 -22.95 3.75
N LYS A 288 -0.41 -22.63 5.02
CA LYS A 288 0.42 -23.44 5.91
C LYS A 288 -0.20 -24.82 6.13
N ALA A 289 -1.50 -24.89 6.43
CA ALA A 289 -2.21 -26.17 6.58
C ALA A 289 -2.12 -27.03 5.30
N VAL A 290 -2.35 -26.42 4.13
CA VAL A 290 -2.21 -27.09 2.84
C VAL A 290 -0.76 -27.52 2.56
N ALA A 291 0.23 -26.74 2.97
CA ALA A 291 1.64 -27.12 2.84
C ALA A 291 1.99 -28.32 3.73
N GLU A 292 1.48 -28.37 4.97
CA GLU A 292 1.68 -29.53 5.85
C GLU A 292 0.96 -30.78 5.33
N GLU A 293 -0.26 -30.64 4.79
CA GLU A 293 -0.96 -31.73 4.09
C GLU A 293 -0.15 -32.25 2.90
N LEU A 294 0.44 -31.34 2.10
CA LEU A 294 1.27 -31.70 0.96
C LEU A 294 2.55 -32.43 1.40
N LYS A 295 3.21 -31.97 2.48
CA LYS A 295 4.39 -32.67 3.03
C LYS A 295 4.03 -34.07 3.51
N ALA A 296 2.91 -34.22 4.21
CA ALA A 296 2.45 -35.52 4.68
C ALA A 296 2.12 -36.46 3.51
N LEU A 297 1.41 -35.97 2.50
CA LEU A 297 1.05 -36.74 1.30
C LEU A 297 2.28 -37.21 0.51
N LEU A 298 3.34 -36.41 0.51
CA LEU A 298 4.57 -36.65 -0.25
C LEU A 298 5.73 -37.15 0.60
N ALA A 299 5.49 -37.55 1.85
CA ALA A 299 6.53 -37.96 2.79
C ALA A 299 7.38 -39.14 2.27
N ASP A 300 6.74 -40.05 1.53
CA ASP A 300 7.38 -41.24 0.96
C ASP A 300 7.93 -41.03 -0.46
N GLU A 301 7.79 -39.82 -1.03
CA GLU A 301 8.34 -39.51 -2.34
C GLU A 301 9.84 -39.17 -2.27
N PRO A 302 10.62 -39.48 -3.31
CA PRO A 302 12.02 -39.07 -3.40
C PRO A 302 12.17 -37.54 -3.28
N ALA A 303 13.15 -37.09 -2.50
CA ALA A 303 13.36 -35.65 -2.25
C ALA A 303 13.75 -34.84 -3.51
N ASP A 304 14.31 -35.50 -4.52
CA ASP A 304 14.64 -34.89 -5.82
C ASP A 304 13.42 -34.75 -6.73
N ARG A 305 12.26 -35.31 -6.36
CA ARG A 305 11.05 -35.25 -7.16
C ARG A 305 10.57 -33.82 -7.31
N HIS A 306 10.50 -33.36 -8.57
CA HIS A 306 9.96 -32.05 -8.88
C HIS A 306 8.45 -31.99 -8.68
N VAL A 307 8.03 -30.98 -7.91
CA VAL A 307 6.64 -30.63 -7.65
C VAL A 307 6.32 -29.30 -8.36
N LEU A 308 5.29 -29.30 -9.19
CA LEU A 308 4.89 -28.14 -9.99
C LEU A 308 3.60 -27.57 -9.45
N LEU A 309 3.69 -26.36 -8.92
CA LEU A 309 2.55 -25.65 -8.36
C LEU A 309 1.89 -24.77 -9.40
N SER A 310 0.58 -24.94 -9.56
CA SER A 310 -0.27 -24.07 -10.36
C SER A 310 -1.36 -23.48 -9.48
N THR A 311 -1.54 -22.17 -9.56
CA THR A 311 -2.59 -21.41 -8.88
C THR A 311 -2.83 -20.09 -9.63
N HIS A 312 -4.01 -19.50 -9.48
CA HIS A 312 -4.32 -18.18 -10.04
C HIS A 312 -3.66 -17.02 -9.28
N SER A 313 -3.18 -17.26 -8.06
CA SER A 313 -2.59 -16.24 -7.20
C SER A 313 -1.08 -16.41 -7.07
N PRO A 314 -0.25 -15.51 -7.65
CA PRO A 314 1.20 -15.52 -7.46
C PRO A 314 1.59 -15.46 -5.97
N TYR A 315 0.81 -14.74 -5.16
CA TYR A 315 0.96 -14.69 -3.71
C TYR A 315 0.83 -16.07 -3.08
N ALA A 316 -0.29 -16.77 -3.35
CA ALA A 316 -0.52 -18.11 -2.82
C ALA A 316 0.58 -19.08 -3.25
N ALA A 317 1.10 -18.90 -4.47
CA ALA A 317 2.16 -19.75 -5.00
C ALA A 317 3.47 -19.63 -4.21
N LEU A 318 3.95 -18.39 -4.04
CA LEU A 318 5.20 -18.12 -3.33
C LEU A 318 5.09 -18.52 -1.86
N ARG A 319 3.96 -18.23 -1.21
CA ARG A 319 3.71 -18.60 0.19
C ARG A 319 3.62 -20.11 0.37
N LEU A 320 2.93 -20.81 -0.52
CA LEU A 320 2.85 -22.27 -0.44
C LEU A 320 4.22 -22.92 -0.67
N MET A 321 5.01 -22.42 -1.64
CA MET A 321 6.41 -22.87 -1.84
C MET A 321 7.27 -22.65 -0.60
N TYR A 322 7.14 -21.48 0.04
CA TYR A 322 7.86 -21.16 1.27
C TYR A 322 7.50 -22.13 2.41
N HIS A 323 6.21 -22.35 2.65
CA HIS A 323 5.76 -23.25 3.73
C HIS A 323 6.00 -24.73 3.43
N ALA A 324 5.96 -25.13 2.15
CA ALA A 324 6.15 -26.51 1.70
C ALA A 324 7.62 -26.95 1.69
N ALA A 325 8.58 -26.05 1.91
CA ALA A 325 9.99 -26.42 2.03
C ALA A 325 10.17 -27.55 3.08
N PRO A 326 11.01 -28.57 2.81
CA PRO A 326 12.03 -28.62 1.75
C PRO A 326 11.58 -29.25 0.42
N LEU A 327 10.27 -29.42 0.14
CA LEU A 327 9.81 -30.00 -1.12
C LEU A 327 10.41 -29.24 -2.32
N ASN A 328 10.88 -29.97 -3.34
CA ASN A 328 11.46 -29.42 -4.58
C ASN A 328 10.36 -28.84 -5.49
N MET A 329 9.75 -27.75 -5.00
CA MET A 329 8.63 -27.06 -5.65
C MET A 329 9.09 -25.95 -6.59
N SER A 330 8.39 -25.79 -7.70
CA SER A 330 8.54 -24.65 -8.61
C SER A 330 7.19 -24.25 -9.21
N PHE A 331 7.10 -22.99 -9.66
CA PHE A 331 5.88 -22.47 -10.25
C PHE A 331 5.68 -23.04 -11.66
N ALA A 332 4.46 -23.50 -11.96
CA ALA A 332 4.12 -24.18 -13.21
C ALA A 332 4.35 -23.31 -14.46
N SER A 333 4.18 -21.99 -14.37
CA SER A 333 4.46 -21.09 -15.50
C SER A 333 5.94 -20.75 -15.66
N THR A 334 6.75 -21.01 -14.63
CA THR A 334 8.21 -20.87 -14.67
C THR A 334 8.86 -22.24 -14.78
N LEU A 335 8.32 -23.11 -15.65
CA LEU A 335 8.99 -24.36 -15.99
C LEU A 335 10.43 -24.04 -16.38
N PRO A 336 11.45 -24.59 -15.68
CA PRO A 336 12.83 -24.47 -16.10
C PRO A 336 12.95 -24.80 -17.59
N GLY A 337 13.70 -24.01 -18.35
CA GLY A 337 13.75 -24.14 -19.82
C GLY A 337 14.10 -25.56 -20.31
N ALA A 338 14.77 -26.36 -19.47
CA ALA A 338 14.96 -27.79 -19.69
C ALA A 338 13.64 -28.58 -19.74
N LEU A 339 12.76 -28.44 -18.74
CA LEU A 339 11.46 -29.14 -18.64
C LEU A 339 10.44 -28.64 -19.67
N ALA A 340 10.51 -27.37 -20.07
CA ALA A 340 9.69 -26.83 -21.15
C ALA A 340 10.01 -27.51 -22.50
N LYS A 341 11.29 -27.85 -22.73
CA LYS A 341 11.78 -28.50 -23.96
C LYS A 341 11.58 -30.02 -23.93
N THR A 342 12.00 -30.71 -22.86
CA THR A 342 11.97 -32.18 -22.76
C THR A 342 10.61 -32.73 -22.32
N GLY A 343 9.73 -31.89 -21.75
CA GLY A 343 8.49 -32.32 -21.12
C GLY A 343 8.66 -32.71 -19.66
N LEU A 344 7.52 -32.94 -18.99
CA LEU A 344 7.53 -33.35 -17.59
C LEU A 344 7.98 -34.81 -17.48
N PRO A 345 8.99 -35.12 -16.64
CA PRO A 345 9.42 -36.50 -16.45
C PRO A 345 8.29 -37.31 -15.81
N PRO A 346 8.18 -38.62 -16.13
CA PRO A 346 7.33 -39.52 -15.38
C PRO A 346 7.65 -39.45 -13.88
N GLY A 347 6.60 -39.46 -13.07
CA GLY A 347 6.65 -39.30 -11.62
C GLY A 347 6.62 -37.85 -11.14
N ALA A 348 6.80 -36.84 -12.01
CA ALA A 348 6.64 -35.44 -11.61
C ALA A 348 5.26 -35.20 -10.98
N ILE A 349 5.22 -34.32 -9.99
CA ILE A 349 3.99 -34.06 -9.22
C ILE A 349 3.44 -32.71 -9.64
N ILE A 350 2.14 -32.65 -9.90
CA ILE A 350 1.44 -31.42 -10.24
C ILE A 350 0.46 -31.12 -9.11
N VAL A 351 0.66 -29.97 -8.48
CA VAL A 351 -0.20 -29.44 -7.42
C VAL A 351 -1.02 -28.30 -8.01
N ARG A 352 -2.34 -28.38 -7.91
CA ARG A 352 -3.28 -27.33 -8.28
C ARG A 352 -3.95 -26.81 -7.02
N TYR A 353 -3.76 -25.54 -6.71
CA TYR A 353 -4.32 -24.89 -5.52
C TYR A 353 -5.32 -23.77 -5.91
N ASP A 354 -6.53 -23.83 -5.35
CA ASP A 354 -7.67 -22.93 -5.64
C ASP A 354 -7.92 -22.75 -7.15
N MET A 355 -7.95 -23.87 -7.87
CA MET A 355 -8.22 -23.90 -9.30
C MET A 355 -9.32 -24.91 -9.64
N PRO A 356 -10.09 -24.69 -10.71
CA PRO A 356 -11.09 -25.64 -11.15
C PRO A 356 -10.47 -27.00 -11.48
N LYS A 357 -11.28 -28.05 -11.32
CA LYS A 357 -10.94 -29.42 -11.71
C LYS A 357 -10.55 -29.44 -13.19
N ALA A 358 -9.36 -29.95 -13.47
CA ALA A 358 -8.78 -29.96 -14.82
C ALA A 358 -8.59 -31.37 -15.40
N VAL A 359 -8.97 -32.41 -14.64
CA VAL A 359 -8.83 -33.81 -15.04
C VAL A 359 -10.16 -34.35 -15.55
N VAL A 360 -10.12 -35.00 -16.71
CA VAL A 360 -11.21 -35.79 -17.29
C VAL A 360 -10.68 -37.21 -17.44
N GLY A 361 -11.21 -38.15 -16.64
CA GLY A 361 -10.67 -39.52 -16.56
C GLY A 361 -9.27 -39.56 -15.95
N SER A 362 -8.29 -40.11 -16.68
CA SER A 362 -6.87 -40.12 -16.29
C SER A 362 -6.01 -39.11 -17.06
N SER A 363 -6.64 -38.11 -17.67
CA SER A 363 -5.97 -37.12 -18.52
C SER A 363 -6.09 -35.71 -17.93
N LEU A 364 -4.94 -35.06 -17.74
CA LEU A 364 -4.81 -33.68 -17.30
C LEU A 364 -4.31 -32.83 -18.46
N ARG A 365 -5.06 -31.77 -18.81
CA ARG A 365 -4.54 -30.74 -19.70
C ARG A 365 -3.63 -29.80 -18.89
N PHE A 366 -2.36 -29.76 -19.25
CA PHE A 366 -1.36 -28.90 -18.63
C PHE A 366 -0.66 -28.10 -19.72
N ASP A 367 -0.93 -26.79 -19.73
CA ASP A 367 -0.55 -25.90 -20.84
C ASP A 367 -1.04 -26.43 -22.21
N ARG A 368 -0.14 -26.67 -23.16
CA ARG A 368 -0.44 -27.19 -24.51
C ARG A 368 -0.38 -28.71 -24.61
N ARG A 369 -0.22 -29.43 -23.50
CA ARG A 369 -0.01 -30.90 -23.49
C ARG A 369 -1.11 -31.63 -22.72
N ILE A 370 -1.34 -32.89 -23.11
CA ILE A 370 -2.21 -33.81 -22.38
C ILE A 370 -1.34 -34.83 -21.65
N LEU A 371 -1.41 -34.82 -20.32
CA LEU A 371 -0.66 -35.70 -19.45
C LEU A 371 -1.55 -36.83 -18.98
N ARG A 372 -1.05 -38.06 -19.01
CA ARG A 372 -1.67 -39.16 -18.27
C ARG A 372 -1.24 -39.04 -16.82
N VAL A 373 -2.19 -38.91 -15.91
CA VAL A 373 -1.91 -38.68 -14.50
C VAL A 373 -2.62 -39.71 -13.61
N GLN A 374 -2.03 -39.98 -12.46
CA GLN A 374 -2.66 -40.66 -11.32
C GLN A 374 -3.03 -39.59 -10.29
N THR A 375 -4.30 -39.54 -9.92
CA THR A 375 -4.77 -38.64 -8.85
C THR A 375 -4.31 -39.19 -7.50
N LEU A 376 -3.57 -38.38 -6.74
CA LEU A 376 -3.19 -38.70 -5.37
C LEU A 376 -4.23 -38.14 -4.40
N VAL A 377 -4.60 -36.86 -4.58
CA VAL A 377 -5.62 -36.16 -3.80
C VAL A 377 -6.42 -35.26 -4.74
N GLN A 378 -7.72 -35.15 -4.51
CA GLN A 378 -8.57 -34.20 -5.22
C GLN A 378 -9.71 -33.71 -4.31
N ASP A 379 -9.46 -32.60 -3.64
CA ASP A 379 -10.43 -31.86 -2.85
C ASP A 379 -10.85 -30.55 -3.56
N LYS A 380 -11.74 -29.78 -2.94
CA LYS A 380 -12.24 -28.49 -3.42
C LYS A 380 -11.13 -27.46 -3.64
N HIS A 381 -10.12 -27.46 -2.76
CA HIS A 381 -9.07 -26.44 -2.73
C HIS A 381 -7.70 -26.94 -3.19
N LEU A 382 -7.46 -28.26 -3.10
CA LEU A 382 -6.18 -28.88 -3.42
C LEU A 382 -6.39 -30.08 -4.32
N ALA A 383 -5.65 -30.15 -5.42
CA ALA A 383 -5.57 -31.36 -6.22
C ALA A 383 -4.12 -31.68 -6.58
N VAL A 384 -3.72 -32.93 -6.30
CA VAL A 384 -2.35 -33.41 -6.46
C VAL A 384 -2.37 -34.60 -7.41
N TYR A 385 -1.55 -34.51 -8.45
CA TYR A 385 -1.48 -35.49 -9.52
C TYR A 385 -0.05 -35.95 -9.72
N ARG A 386 0.15 -37.24 -9.96
CA ARG A 386 1.42 -37.82 -10.39
C ARG A 386 1.39 -38.03 -11.89
N VAL A 387 2.38 -37.52 -12.60
CA VAL A 387 2.52 -37.75 -14.05
C VAL A 387 2.94 -39.20 -14.29
N VAL A 388 2.13 -39.96 -15.02
CA VAL A 388 2.44 -41.36 -15.40
C VAL A 388 3.12 -41.37 -16.77
N ALA A 389 2.59 -40.61 -17.72
CA ALA A 389 3.13 -40.51 -19.06
C ALA A 389 2.71 -39.18 -19.72
N VAL A 390 3.50 -38.73 -20.69
CA VAL A 390 3.13 -37.60 -21.57
C VAL A 390 2.52 -38.19 -22.84
N LYS A 391 1.25 -37.85 -23.13
CA LYS A 391 0.63 -38.21 -24.40
C LYS A 391 1.15 -37.22 -25.45
N ARG A 392 1.85 -37.74 -26.47
CA ARG A 392 2.34 -36.90 -27.58
C ARG A 392 1.18 -36.29 -28.36
#